data_AF-A0A8T6VU37-F1
#
_entry.id   AF-A0A8T6VU37-F1
#
_cell.length_a   1.000
_cell.length_b   1.000
_cell.length_c   1.000
_cell.angle_alpha   90.00
_cell.angle_beta   90.00
_cell.angle_gamma   90.00
#
_symmetry.space_group_name_H-M   'P 1'
#
loop_
_entity.id
_entity.type
_entity.pdbx_description
1 polymer ?
#
loop_
_entity_poly.entity_id
_entity_poly.type
_entity_poly.pdbx_seq_one_letter_code
_entity_poly.pdbx_strand_id
1 'polypeptide(L)'
;MGGGLYDLLEKPLVAAIAAGGRIIFYYPYGTGEQFLAESLFVMIVYALAAVGLLLAYESTKYAYRPRQAFMLLVVGFTFVFAAYICVEYLLRAR
;
A
#
# COMPACT_ATOMS: atom_id res chain seq x y z
N MET A 1 -9.20 -1.70 2.08
CA MET A 1 -10.01 -2.93 1.91
C MET A 1 -9.41 -3.70 0.73
N GLY A 2 -8.54 -4.67 1.00
CA GLY A 2 -7.67 -5.28 -0.03
C GLY A 2 -7.97 -6.76 -0.28
N GLY A 3 -9.06 -7.06 -0.98
CA GLY A 3 -9.24 -8.35 -1.66
C GLY A 3 -9.36 -9.62 -0.80
N GLY A 4 -9.19 -9.57 0.52
CA GLY A 4 -9.13 -10.79 1.35
C GLY A 4 -10.36 -11.71 1.29
N LEU A 5 -11.55 -11.18 0.97
CA LEU A 5 -12.74 -11.99 0.73
C LEU A 5 -12.74 -12.66 -0.66
N TYR A 6 -12.18 -11.96 -1.66
CA TYR A 6 -11.97 -12.45 -3.03
C TYR A 6 -10.92 -13.58 -3.04
N ASP A 7 -9.85 -13.39 -2.28
CA ASP A 7 -8.75 -14.35 -2.10
C ASP A 7 -9.21 -15.69 -1.51
N LEU A 8 -10.22 -15.66 -0.62
CA LEU A 8 -10.80 -16.85 0.00
C LEU A 8 -11.78 -17.60 -0.94
N LEU A 9 -12.49 -16.87 -1.79
CA LEU A 9 -13.52 -17.41 -2.68
C LEU A 9 -12.95 -17.90 -4.01
N GLU A 10 -12.03 -17.17 -4.63
CA GLU A 10 -11.57 -17.44 -6.01
C GLU A 10 -10.23 -18.18 -6.09
N LYS A 11 -9.48 -18.30 -4.99
CA LYS A 11 -8.11 -18.86 -4.97
C LYS A 11 -7.27 -18.38 -6.18
N PRO A 12 -7.05 -17.06 -6.34
CA PRO A 12 -6.30 -16.55 -7.47
C PRO A 12 -4.85 -17.07 -7.45
N LEU A 13 -4.25 -17.26 -8.62
CA LEU A 13 -2.85 -17.68 -8.76
C LEU A 13 -1.92 -16.68 -8.03
N VAL A 14 -1.02 -17.19 -7.18
CA VAL A 14 -0.11 -16.39 -6.32
C VAL A 14 0.82 -15.47 -7.14
N ALA A 15 1.12 -15.87 -8.37
CA ALA A 15 1.75 -15.06 -9.40
C ALA A 15 1.44 -15.73 -10.74
N ALA A 16 0.81 -15.03 -11.69
CA ALA A 16 0.76 -15.55 -13.05
C ALA A 16 2.18 -15.45 -13.64
N ILE A 17 2.84 -16.61 -13.77
CA ILE A 17 3.91 -16.76 -14.76
C ILE A 17 3.21 -16.56 -16.10
N ALA A 18 3.27 -15.35 -16.64
CA ALA A 18 2.81 -15.10 -18.00
C ALA A 18 3.56 -16.07 -18.92
N ALA A 19 2.82 -16.78 -19.77
CA ALA A 19 3.35 -17.70 -20.76
C ALA A 19 4.53 -17.04 -21.50
N GLY A 20 5.76 -17.44 -21.16
CA GLY A 20 6.99 -16.79 -21.64
C GLY A 20 8.04 -16.45 -20.57
N GLY A 21 7.80 -16.72 -19.28
CA GLY A 21 8.85 -16.64 -18.24
C GLY A 21 9.05 -15.26 -17.61
N ARG A 22 8.11 -14.32 -17.80
CA ARG A 22 8.10 -13.03 -17.12
C ARG A 22 7.25 -13.11 -15.85
N ILE A 23 7.86 -12.83 -14.70
CA ILE A 23 7.14 -12.69 -13.42
C ILE A 23 6.47 -11.32 -13.44
N ILE A 24 5.14 -11.30 -13.52
CA ILE A 24 4.35 -10.07 -13.50
C ILE A 24 3.56 -10.04 -12.18
N PHE A 25 3.72 -8.97 -11.41
CA PHE A 25 3.11 -8.81 -10.07
C PHE A 25 1.72 -8.15 -10.09
N TYR A 26 1.23 -7.75 -11.27
CA TYR A 26 -0.04 -7.06 -11.47
C TYR A 26 -0.75 -7.63 -12.71
N TYR A 27 -2.09 -7.70 -12.69
CA TYR A 27 -2.84 -8.21 -13.84
C TYR A 27 -3.09 -7.08 -14.86
N PRO A 28 -2.58 -7.15 -16.10
CA PRO A 28 -2.68 -6.03 -17.04
C PRO A 28 -4.00 -5.96 -17.83
N TYR A 29 -4.85 -7.00 -17.81
CA TYR A 29 -5.90 -7.17 -18.83
C TYR A 29 -7.34 -7.25 -18.29
N GLY A 30 -7.58 -6.94 -17.01
CA GLY A 30 -8.93 -6.95 -16.45
C GLY A 30 -9.03 -6.24 -15.09
N THR A 31 -10.07 -5.42 -14.91
CA THR A 31 -10.34 -4.67 -13.68
C THR A 31 -10.93 -5.52 -12.55
N GLY A 32 -11.55 -6.65 -12.90
CA GLY A 32 -12.24 -7.55 -11.97
C GLY A 32 -11.38 -8.68 -11.40
N GLU A 33 -10.26 -9.04 -12.04
CA GLU A 33 -9.35 -10.05 -11.50
C GLU A 33 -8.25 -9.38 -10.68
N GLN A 34 -8.06 -9.87 -9.46
CA GLN A 34 -7.08 -9.38 -8.51
C GLN A 34 -6.16 -10.53 -8.10
N PHE A 35 -4.85 -10.35 -8.25
CA PHE A 35 -3.89 -11.31 -7.71
C PHE A 35 -3.76 -11.19 -6.18
N LEU A 36 -3.53 -12.32 -5.51
CA LEU A 36 -3.21 -12.36 -4.07
C LEU A 36 -2.06 -11.41 -3.70
N ALA A 37 -1.03 -11.34 -4.55
CA ALA A 37 0.12 -10.47 -4.32
C ALA A 37 -0.25 -8.98 -4.43
N GLU A 38 -1.14 -8.63 -5.37
CA GLU A 38 -1.63 -7.26 -5.57
C GLU A 38 -2.50 -6.82 -4.39
N SER A 39 -3.41 -7.69 -3.92
CA SER A 39 -4.26 -7.43 -2.75
C SER A 39 -3.43 -7.20 -1.48
N LEU A 40 -2.43 -8.06 -1.25
CA LEU A 40 -1.57 -8.02 -0.07
C LEU A 40 -0.64 -6.81 -0.09
N PHE A 41 -0.09 -6.46 -1.25
CA PHE A 41 0.70 -5.24 -1.42
C PHE A 41 -0.12 -3.98 -1.10
N VAL A 42 -1.32 -3.87 -1.67
CA VAL A 42 -2.21 -2.71 -1.41
C VAL A 42 -2.60 -2.63 0.07
N MET A 43 -2.86 -3.75 0.73
CA MET A 43 -3.14 -3.76 2.18
C MET A 43 -1.98 -3.21 3.00
N ILE A 44 -0.74 -3.63 2.71
CA ILE A 44 0.45 -3.16 3.42
C ILE A 44 0.67 -1.66 3.18
N VAL A 45 0.53 -1.20 1.94
CA VAL A 45 0.67 0.21 1.58
C VAL A 45 -0.36 1.08 2.30
N TYR A 46 -1.62 0.62 2.38
CA TYR A 46 -2.64 1.33 3.15
C TYR A 46 -2.41 1.31 4.65
N ALA A 47 -1.90 0.20 5.22
CA ALA A 47 -1.50 0.17 6.62
C ALA A 47 -0.37 1.17 6.92
N LEU A 48 0.63 1.27 6.04
CA LEU A 48 1.70 2.26 6.14
C LEU A 48 1.18 3.70 6.08
N ALA A 49 0.23 3.99 5.17
CA ALA A 49 -0.42 5.29 5.11
C ALA A 49 -1.15 5.63 6.42
N ALA A 50 -1.89 4.68 6.99
CA ALA A 50 -2.59 4.84 8.25
C ALA A 50 -1.62 5.09 9.42
N VAL A 51 -0.51 4.34 9.49
CA VAL A 51 0.56 4.58 10.48
C VAL A 51 1.16 5.97 10.29
N GLY A 52 1.40 6.41 9.06
CA GLY A 52 1.90 7.75 8.77
C GLY A 52 0.98 8.86 9.30
N LEU A 53 -0.34 8.70 9.13
CA LEU A 53 -1.34 9.62 9.69
C LEU A 53 -1.37 9.60 11.23
N LEU A 54 -1.23 8.42 11.84
CA LEU A 54 -1.15 8.30 13.30
C LEU A 54 0.09 9.00 13.86
N LEU A 55 1.24 8.88 13.20
CA LEU A 55 2.47 9.58 13.59
C LEU A 55 2.32 11.10 13.43
N ALA A 56 1.66 11.55 12.36
CA ALA A 56 1.33 12.96 12.18
C ALA A 56 0.38 13.45 13.29
N TYR A 57 -0.61 12.66 13.71
CA TYR A 57 -1.49 13.00 14.82
C TYR A 57 -0.73 13.07 16.16
N GLU A 58 0.09 12.07 16.47
CA GLU A 58 0.92 12.05 17.68
C GLU A 58 1.89 13.24 17.72
N SER A 59 2.40 13.71 16.57
CA SER A 59 3.24 14.90 16.51
C SER A 59 2.59 16.15 17.14
N THR A 60 1.26 16.26 17.08
CA THR A 60 0.51 17.40 17.63
C THR A 60 0.44 17.40 19.16
N LYS A 61 0.59 16.22 19.79
CA LYS A 61 0.56 16.08 21.26
C LYS A 61 1.88 16.47 21.93
N TYR A 62 3.00 16.48 21.19
CA TYR A 62 4.33 16.80 21.72
C TYR A 62 4.65 18.31 21.69
N ALA A 63 3.71 19.17 22.14
CA ALA A 63 3.86 20.63 22.10
C ALA A 63 5.09 21.17 22.86
N TYR A 64 5.47 20.52 23.96
CA TYR A 64 6.59 20.95 24.81
C TYR A 64 7.94 20.36 24.39
N ARG A 65 7.99 19.53 23.33
CA ARG A 65 9.21 18.92 22.79
C ARG A 65 9.28 19.10 21.28
N PRO A 66 9.61 20.32 20.79
CA PRO A 66 9.48 20.69 19.38
C PRO A 66 10.31 19.82 18.43
N ARG A 67 11.50 19.37 18.85
CA ARG A 67 12.33 18.46 18.03
C ARG A 67 11.69 17.09 17.81
N GLN A 68 11.04 16.54 18.84
CA GLN A 68 10.37 15.24 18.74
C GLN A 68 9.10 15.33 17.91
N ALA A 69 8.31 16.39 18.11
CA ALA A 69 7.14 16.68 17.28
C ALA A 69 7.51 16.81 15.80
N PHE A 70 8.56 17.56 15.48
CA PHE A 70 9.00 17.74 14.10
C PHE A 70 9.44 16.43 13.45
N MET A 71 10.23 15.60 14.15
CA MET A 71 10.64 14.29 13.61
C MET A 71 9.44 13.38 13.33
N LEU A 72 8.47 13.31 14.26
CA LEU A 72 7.26 12.50 14.07
C LEU A 72 6.43 12.98 12.88
N LEU A 73 6.29 14.29 12.71
CA LEU A 73 5.57 14.87 11.59
C LEU A 73 6.26 14.55 10.26
N VAL A 74 7.59 14.72 10.17
CA VAL A 74 8.36 14.42 8.95
C VAL A 74 8.26 12.94 8.61
N VAL A 75 8.46 12.05 9.58
CA VAL A 75 8.35 10.60 9.35
C VAL A 75 6.93 10.23 8.91
N GLY A 76 5.90 10.73 9.61
CA GLY A 76 4.51 10.50 9.24
C GLY A 76 4.20 10.96 7.82
N PHE A 77 4.64 12.17 7.45
CA PHE A 77 4.48 12.71 6.11
C PHE A 77 5.18 11.87 5.04
N THR A 78 6.41 11.40 5.30
CA THR A 78 7.13 10.53 4.36
C THR A 78 6.41 9.23 4.09
N PHE A 79 5.80 8.61 5.11
CA PHE A 79 5.01 7.38 4.93
C PHE A 79 3.74 7.61 4.12
N VAL A 80 3.01 8.69 4.38
CA VAL A 80 1.82 9.04 3.58
C VAL A 80 2.20 9.33 2.13
N PHE A 81 3.27 10.08 1.91
CA PHE A 81 3.73 10.44 0.57
C PHE A 81 4.23 9.24 -0.23
N ALA A 82 5.02 8.36 0.40
CA ALA A 82 5.47 7.12 -0.20
C ALA A 82 4.30 6.20 -0.56
N ALA A 83 3.30 6.08 0.33
CA ALA A 83 2.11 5.30 0.06
C ALA A 83 1.30 5.86 -1.13
N TYR A 84 1.14 7.18 -1.22
CA TYR A 84 0.50 7.82 -2.36
C TYR A 84 1.21 7.49 -3.68
N ILE A 85 2.53 7.61 -3.72
CA ILE A 85 3.34 7.28 -4.90
C ILE A 85 3.14 5.81 -5.31
N CYS A 86 3.23 4.87 -4.36
CA CYS A 86 3.04 3.44 -4.64
C CYS A 86 1.65 3.14 -5.21
N VAL A 87 0.60 3.75 -4.67
CA VAL A 87 -0.77 3.58 -5.15
C VAL A 87 -0.93 4.18 -6.55
N GLU A 88 -0.41 5.39 -6.78
CA GLU A 88 -0.45 6.05 -8.08
C GLU A 88 0.27 5.22 -9.16
N TYR A 89 1.44 4.65 -8.85
CA TYR A 89 2.14 3.76 -9.77
C TYR A 89 1.33 2.49 -10.08
N LEU A 90 0.68 1.90 -9.08
CA LEU A 90 -0.15 0.71 -9.28
C LEU A 90 -1.37 1.03 -10.15
N LEU A 91 -2.02 2.18 -9.93
CA LEU A 91 -3.16 2.63 -10.72
C LEU A 91 -2.78 2.91 -12.18
N ARG A 92 -1.60 3.48 -12.43
CA ARG A 92 -1.09 3.72 -13.80
C ARG A 92 -0.57 2.46 -14.49
N ALA A 93 -0.25 1.42 -13.73
CA ALA A 93 0.23 0.15 -14.27
C ALA A 93 -0.91 -0.76 -14.76
N ARG A 94 -2.16 -0.46 -14.36
CA ARG A 94 -3.40 -1.00 -14.94
C ARG A 94 -3.78 -0.26 -16.21
#